data_AF-A0A4S2F0T7-F1
#
_entry.id   AF-A0A4S2F0T7-F1
#
_cell.length_a   1.000
_cell.length_b   1.000
_cell.length_c   1.000
_cell.angle_alpha   90.00
_cell.angle_beta   90.00
_cell.angle_gamma   90.00
#
_symmetry.space_group_name_H-M   'P 1'
#
loop_
_entity.id
_entity.type
_entity.pdbx_description
1 polymer ?
#
loop_
_entity_poly.entity_id
_entity_poly.type
_entity_poly.pdbx_seq_one_letter_code
_entity_poly.pdbx_strand_id
1 'polypeptide(L)'
;MAKKKHPSHPLPAGVPAGSLFVNETTLTNDQVKEACRLTVSPTLRVFYFGCGILIGVAAVLARVFWHISGLTCALVLLVGLMTVWQGNRLPLDNARRMIAALDRAGEAARQRTTYATEKELGVILSDGTRRTFGWSEFSRAVATSRLICLTLAKGSLIFMLDTQGFTKGDAAGFIQFLATHVSEPPRNAVARACDKICSTLDSWSTVQAAQKERDAAKKQARQARKAQRREGSKKDAS
;
A
#
# COMPACT_ATOMS: atom_id res chain seq x y z
N MET A 1 -27.00 26.55 -3.20
CA MET A 1 -25.58 26.47 -2.77
C MET A 1 -24.73 27.09 -3.87
N ALA A 2 -24.05 28.20 -3.58
CA ALA A 2 -23.34 28.99 -4.59
C ALA A 2 -22.06 28.28 -5.08
N LYS A 3 -21.98 28.01 -6.39
CA LYS A 3 -20.75 27.56 -7.06
C LYS A 3 -19.70 28.66 -6.91
N LYS A 4 -18.64 28.42 -6.13
CA LYS A 4 -17.45 29.27 -6.14
C LYS A 4 -16.86 29.21 -7.55
N LYS A 5 -16.98 30.31 -8.30
CA LYS A 5 -16.33 30.52 -9.59
C LYS A 5 -14.82 30.59 -9.32
N HIS A 6 -14.09 29.53 -9.62
CA HIS A 6 -12.63 29.59 -9.59
C HIS A 6 -12.17 30.66 -10.59
N PRO A 7 -11.31 31.61 -10.20
CA PRO A 7 -10.79 32.61 -11.11
C PRO A 7 -10.07 31.89 -12.25
N SER A 8 -10.44 32.24 -13.48
CA SER A 8 -9.81 31.74 -14.70
C SER A 8 -8.38 32.27 -14.76
N HIS A 9 -7.46 31.57 -14.09
CA HIS A 9 -6.05 31.77 -14.33
C HIS A 9 -5.77 31.48 -15.81
N PRO A 10 -5.03 32.35 -16.52
CA PRO A 10 -4.61 32.06 -17.88
C PRO A 10 -3.88 30.72 -17.88
N LEU A 11 -4.21 29.88 -18.86
CA LEU A 11 -3.59 28.56 -18.98
C LEU A 11 -2.06 28.73 -19.04
N PRO A 12 -1.30 27.87 -18.34
CA PRO A 12 0.15 27.91 -18.40
C PRO A 12 0.64 27.77 -19.85
N ALA A 13 1.74 28.45 -20.17
CA ALA A 13 2.28 28.44 -21.53
C ALA A 13 2.54 27.00 -22.02
N GLY A 14 2.08 26.68 -23.24
CA GLY A 14 2.25 25.36 -23.85
C GLY A 14 1.14 24.34 -23.56
N VAL A 15 0.17 24.65 -22.70
CA VAL A 15 -1.00 23.80 -22.45
C VAL A 15 -2.03 23.95 -23.58
N PRO A 16 -2.49 22.86 -24.22
CA PRO A 16 -3.53 22.92 -25.25
C PRO A 16 -4.84 23.53 -24.72
N ALA A 17 -5.49 24.38 -25.52
CA ALA A 17 -6.77 25.03 -25.15
C ALA A 17 -7.88 24.02 -24.82
N GLY A 18 -7.86 22.85 -25.47
CA GLY A 18 -8.80 21.74 -25.24
C GLY A 18 -8.51 20.87 -24.01
N SER A 19 -7.57 21.25 -23.14
CA SER A 19 -7.27 20.48 -21.93
C SER A 19 -8.44 20.54 -20.94
N LEU A 20 -8.90 19.39 -20.47
CA LEU A 20 -10.00 19.25 -19.51
C LEU A 20 -9.51 19.58 -18.09
N PHE A 21 -8.34 19.05 -17.73
CA PHE A 21 -7.72 19.25 -16.43
C PHE A 21 -6.30 19.77 -16.60
N VAL A 22 -5.88 20.67 -15.71
CA VAL A 22 -4.51 21.19 -15.66
C VAL A 22 -4.08 21.23 -14.20
N ASN A 23 -2.88 20.72 -13.95
CA ASN A 23 -2.33 20.55 -12.62
C ASN A 23 -0.87 21.02 -12.61
N GLU A 24 -0.56 21.91 -11.70
CA GLU A 24 0.80 22.36 -11.41
C GLU A 24 1.22 21.74 -10.08
N THR A 25 2.23 20.88 -10.14
CA THR A 25 2.75 20.21 -8.95
C THR A 25 4.21 20.57 -8.77
N THR A 26 4.54 21.01 -7.56
CA THR A 26 5.92 21.13 -7.10
C THR A 26 6.22 19.93 -6.20
N LEU A 27 7.01 18.99 -6.70
CA LEU A 27 7.31 17.75 -5.99
C LEU A 27 8.15 17.99 -4.73
N THR A 28 7.52 17.73 -3.57
CA THR A 28 8.22 17.69 -2.28
C THR A 28 8.80 16.30 -2.01
N ASN A 29 9.84 16.23 -1.16
CA ASN A 29 10.49 14.97 -0.81
C ASN A 29 9.52 13.96 -0.18
N ASP A 30 8.55 14.44 0.60
CA ASP A 30 7.57 13.57 1.25
C ASP A 30 6.52 13.06 0.27
N GLN A 31 6.12 13.87 -0.71
CA GLN A 31 5.26 13.42 -1.80
C GLN A 31 5.93 12.32 -2.64
N VAL A 32 7.23 12.45 -2.93
CA VAL A 32 7.98 11.43 -3.66
C VAL A 32 8.05 10.12 -2.85
N LYS A 33 8.29 10.18 -1.54
CA LYS A 33 8.28 8.99 -0.67
C LYS A 33 6.91 8.33 -0.61
N GLU A 34 5.84 9.12 -0.47
CA GLU A 34 4.47 8.62 -0.43
C GLU A 34 4.10 7.94 -1.75
N ALA A 35 4.40 8.59 -2.88
CA ALA A 35 4.15 8.03 -4.21
C ALA A 35 4.93 6.72 -4.44
N CYS A 36 6.22 6.66 -4.08
CA CYS A 36 6.99 5.41 -4.16
C CYS A 36 6.41 4.30 -3.28
N ARG A 37 5.84 4.63 -2.12
CA ARG A 37 5.13 3.65 -1.28
C ARG A 37 3.85 3.14 -1.96
N LEU A 38 3.11 4.02 -2.63
CA LEU A 38 1.84 3.68 -3.30
C LEU A 38 2.05 2.85 -4.58
N THR A 39 3.18 3.06 -5.27
CA THR A 39 3.49 2.41 -6.54
C THR A 39 4.12 1.03 -6.38
N VAL A 40 4.75 0.72 -5.24
CA VAL A 40 5.17 -0.66 -4.96
C VAL A 40 3.94 -1.57 -5.00
N SER A 41 4.00 -2.59 -5.85
CA SER A 41 2.93 -3.57 -5.98
C SER A 41 2.67 -4.20 -4.62
N PRO A 42 1.44 -4.13 -4.08
CA PRO A 42 1.07 -4.83 -2.84
C PRO A 42 1.42 -6.31 -2.91
N THR A 43 1.30 -6.91 -4.09
CA THR A 43 1.65 -8.32 -4.36
C THR A 43 3.12 -8.61 -4.09
N LEU A 44 4.03 -7.71 -4.47
CA LEU A 44 5.46 -7.90 -4.22
C LEU A 44 5.77 -7.83 -2.73
N ARG A 45 5.14 -6.90 -2.01
CA ARG A 45 5.30 -6.76 -0.56
C ARG A 45 4.76 -7.97 0.20
N VAL A 46 3.58 -8.46 -0.19
CA VAL A 46 2.99 -9.69 0.36
C VAL A 46 3.85 -10.92 0.01
N PHE A 47 4.42 -10.97 -1.20
CA PHE A 47 5.33 -12.05 -1.61
C PHE A 47 6.59 -12.09 -0.74
N TYR A 48 7.30 -10.97 -0.59
CA TYR A 48 8.49 -10.89 0.28
C TYR A 48 8.17 -11.24 1.74
N PHE A 49 7.04 -10.73 2.25
CA PHE A 49 6.60 -11.02 3.62
C PHE A 49 6.24 -12.50 3.80
N GLY A 50 5.47 -13.06 2.86
CA GLY A 50 5.05 -14.46 2.86
C GLY A 50 6.25 -15.42 2.74
N CYS A 51 7.18 -15.17 1.82
CA CYS A 51 8.41 -15.95 1.70
C CYS A 51 9.24 -15.88 2.99
N GLY A 52 9.40 -14.69 3.58
CA GLY A 52 10.15 -14.53 4.83
C GLY A 52 9.53 -15.30 6.00
N ILE A 53 8.20 -15.28 6.16
CA ILE A 53 7.49 -16.07 7.17
C ILE A 53 7.62 -17.56 6.90
N LEU A 54 7.44 -18.01 5.65
CA LEU A 54 7.57 -19.42 5.28
C LEU A 54 8.97 -19.96 5.60
N ILE A 55 10.02 -19.18 5.30
CA ILE A 55 11.40 -19.51 5.67
C ILE A 55 11.53 -19.65 7.19
N GLY A 56 10.95 -18.73 7.96
CA GLY A 56 10.99 -18.78 9.42
C GLY A 56 10.26 -19.99 10.01
N VAL A 57 9.06 -20.30 9.51
CA VAL A 57 8.28 -21.48 9.92
C VAL A 57 9.01 -22.76 9.54
N ALA A 58 9.56 -22.84 8.34
CA ALA A 58 10.35 -24.00 7.89
C ALA A 58 11.60 -24.20 8.77
N ALA A 59 12.29 -23.13 9.18
CA ALA A 59 13.43 -23.21 10.09
C ALA A 59 13.07 -23.79 11.46
N VAL A 60 11.95 -23.33 12.03
CA VAL A 60 11.45 -23.83 13.33
C VAL A 60 11.01 -25.30 13.21
N LEU A 61 10.28 -25.66 12.16
CA LEU A 61 9.88 -27.06 11.91
C LEU A 61 11.10 -27.96 11.71
N ALA A 62 12.09 -27.53 10.94
CA ALA A 62 13.34 -28.29 10.76
C ALA A 62 14.08 -28.47 12.09
N ARG A 63 14.04 -27.48 13.00
CA ARG A 63 14.66 -27.59 14.33
C ARG A 63 13.93 -28.55 15.27
N VAL A 64 12.61 -28.61 15.17
CA VAL A 64 11.75 -29.45 16.02
C VAL A 64 11.71 -30.90 15.52
N PHE A 65 11.58 -31.12 14.22
CA PHE A 65 11.37 -32.45 13.62
C PHE A 65 12.66 -33.11 13.12
N TRP A 66 13.63 -32.33 12.62
CA TRP A 66 14.89 -32.86 12.07
C TRP A 66 16.10 -32.56 12.95
N HIS A 67 15.91 -31.92 14.10
CA HIS A 67 16.97 -31.59 15.06
C HIS A 67 18.19 -30.90 14.44
N ILE A 68 17.98 -30.03 13.43
CA ILE A 68 19.07 -29.24 12.87
C ILE A 68 19.77 -28.42 13.95
N SER A 69 21.06 -28.13 13.75
CA SER A 69 21.84 -27.38 14.74
C SER A 69 21.20 -26.01 15.04
N GLY A 70 21.32 -25.55 16.29
CA GLY A 70 20.81 -24.24 16.69
C GLY A 70 21.39 -23.10 15.86
N LEU A 71 22.66 -23.21 15.46
CA LEU A 71 23.33 -22.28 14.56
C LEU A 71 22.67 -22.24 13.18
N THR A 72 22.41 -23.41 12.58
CA THR A 72 21.74 -23.50 11.26
C THR A 72 20.34 -22.91 11.31
N CYS A 73 19.58 -23.18 12.38
CA CYS A 73 18.25 -22.59 12.58
C CYS A 73 18.32 -21.05 12.67
N ALA A 74 19.27 -20.52 13.46
CA ALA A 74 19.46 -19.08 13.61
C ALA A 74 19.82 -18.40 12.28
N LEU A 75 20.68 -19.01 11.46
CA LEU A 75 21.06 -18.48 10.15
C LEU A 75 19.87 -18.43 9.19
N VAL A 76 19.05 -19.49 9.12
CA VAL A 76 17.87 -19.52 8.24
C VAL A 76 16.81 -18.50 8.70
N LEU A 77 16.62 -18.33 10.01
CA LEU A 77 15.76 -17.28 10.55
C LEU A 77 16.26 -15.88 10.17
N LEU A 78 17.57 -15.66 10.22
CA LEU A 78 18.18 -14.39 9.83
C LEU A 78 17.97 -14.10 8.34
N VAL A 79 18.08 -15.12 7.48
CA VAL A 79 17.73 -15.00 6.05
C VAL A 79 16.26 -14.62 5.88
N GLY A 80 15.33 -15.30 6.55
CA GLY A 80 13.90 -14.97 6.48
C GLY A 80 13.61 -13.54 6.93
N LEU A 81 14.26 -13.09 8.01
CA LEU A 81 14.12 -11.73 8.55
C LEU A 81 14.69 -10.68 7.57
N MET A 82 15.81 -11.00 6.93
CA MET A 82 16.44 -10.17 5.91
C MET A 82 15.56 -10.06 4.65
N THR A 83 14.86 -11.14 4.25
CA THR A 83 13.88 -11.11 3.15
C THR A 83 12.71 -10.17 3.46
N VAL A 84 12.15 -10.22 4.68
CA VAL A 84 11.10 -9.30 5.12
C VAL A 84 11.60 -7.85 5.15
N TRP A 85 12.81 -7.64 5.65
CA TRP A 85 13.42 -6.32 5.74
C TRP A 85 13.66 -5.70 4.37
N GLN A 86 14.16 -6.47 3.40
CA GLN A 86 14.36 -6.02 2.02
C GLN A 86 13.05 -5.56 1.37
N GLY A 87 11.96 -6.32 1.57
CA GLY A 87 10.62 -5.96 1.07
C GLY A 87 10.13 -4.60 1.56
N ASN A 88 10.47 -4.21 2.80
CA ASN A 88 10.10 -2.91 3.36
C ASN A 88 11.06 -1.77 2.98
N ARG A 89 12.32 -2.07 2.62
CA ARG A 89 13.35 -1.07 2.31
C ARG A 89 13.35 -0.62 0.84
N LEU A 90 12.96 -1.49 -0.08
CA LEU A 90 12.84 -1.21 -1.52
C LEU A 90 12.11 0.12 -1.86
N PRO A 91 10.91 0.43 -1.33
CA PRO A 91 10.24 1.71 -1.62
C PRO A 91 11.03 2.94 -1.15
N LEU A 92 11.73 2.82 -0.03
CA LEU A 92 12.51 3.91 0.55
C LEU A 92 13.78 4.18 -0.26
N ASP A 93 14.46 3.13 -0.71
CA ASP A 93 15.65 3.26 -1.53
C ASP A 93 15.31 3.79 -2.94
N ASN A 94 14.16 3.39 -3.51
CA ASN A 94 13.66 3.98 -4.75
C ASN A 94 13.31 5.46 -4.60
N ALA A 95 12.63 5.84 -3.50
CA ALA A 95 12.33 7.23 -3.19
C ALA A 95 13.62 8.06 -3.05
N ARG A 96 14.63 7.53 -2.34
CA ARG A 96 15.94 8.20 -2.21
C ARG A 96 16.61 8.43 -3.56
N ARG A 97 16.60 7.44 -4.46
CA ARG A 97 17.16 7.58 -5.80
C ARG A 97 16.41 8.62 -6.62
N MET A 98 15.08 8.65 -6.55
CA MET A 98 14.27 9.66 -7.23
C MET A 98 14.52 11.06 -6.68
N ILE A 99 14.57 11.23 -5.36
CA ILE A 99 14.89 12.51 -4.71
C ILE A 99 16.28 12.98 -5.14
N ALA A 100 17.30 12.10 -5.06
CA ALA A 100 18.65 12.46 -5.49
C ALA A 100 18.73 12.82 -6.98
N ALA A 101 17.94 12.19 -7.84
CA ALA A 101 17.86 12.54 -9.25
C ALA A 101 17.19 13.91 -9.48
N LEU A 102 16.12 14.21 -8.72
CA LEU A 102 15.47 15.52 -8.74
C LEU A 102 16.41 16.62 -8.21
N ASP A 103 17.16 16.34 -7.15
CA ASP A 103 18.13 17.27 -6.56
C ASP A 103 19.26 17.61 -7.54
N ARG A 104 19.77 16.60 -8.27
CA ARG A 104 20.78 16.83 -9.33
C ARG A 104 20.24 17.63 -10.51
N ALA A 105 18.96 17.49 -10.82
CA ALA A 105 18.31 18.20 -11.92
C ALA A 105 17.87 19.64 -11.55
N GLY A 106 17.99 20.02 -10.29
CA GLY A 106 17.66 21.36 -9.79
C GLY A 106 16.18 21.58 -9.48
N GLU A 107 15.85 22.73 -8.91
CA GLU A 107 14.47 23.04 -8.46
C GLU A 107 13.45 23.04 -9.60
N ALA A 108 13.87 23.42 -10.79
CA ALA A 108 13.03 23.42 -11.99
C ALA A 108 12.48 22.01 -12.31
N ALA A 109 13.26 20.95 -12.06
CA ALA A 109 12.83 19.57 -12.33
C ALA A 109 11.75 19.05 -11.36
N ARG A 110 11.57 19.72 -10.22
CA ARG A 110 10.52 19.42 -9.23
C ARG A 110 9.18 20.03 -9.64
N GLN A 111 9.19 21.14 -10.37
CA GLN A 111 7.98 21.75 -10.90
C GLN A 111 7.56 21.04 -12.18
N ARG A 112 6.31 20.62 -12.25
CA ARG A 112 5.74 19.96 -13.41
C ARG A 112 4.33 20.46 -13.66
N THR A 113 4.07 20.85 -14.90
CA THR A 113 2.73 21.16 -15.36
C THR A 113 2.21 19.95 -16.12
N THR A 114 1.18 19.31 -15.58
CA THR A 114 0.50 18.18 -16.19
C THR A 114 -0.86 18.65 -16.68
N TYR A 115 -1.24 18.26 -17.88
CA TYR A 115 -2.58 18.50 -18.40
C TYR A 115 -3.18 17.20 -18.94
N ALA A 116 -4.49 17.12 -18.88
CA ALA A 116 -5.24 15.98 -19.36
C ALA A 116 -6.21 16.43 -20.45
N THR A 117 -6.21 15.69 -21.56
CA THR A 117 -7.19 15.80 -22.64
C THR A 117 -8.04 14.53 -22.68
N GLU A 118 -9.07 14.50 -23.52
CA GLU A 118 -9.86 13.27 -23.74
C GLU A 118 -9.00 12.08 -24.21
N LYS A 119 -7.89 12.33 -24.90
CA LYS A 119 -7.08 11.29 -25.55
C LYS A 119 -5.79 10.94 -24.83
N GLU A 120 -5.17 11.92 -24.19
CA GLU A 120 -3.82 11.80 -23.64
C GLU A 120 -3.61 12.63 -22.38
N LEU A 121 -2.66 12.16 -21.56
CA LEU A 121 -2.03 12.91 -20.49
C LEU A 121 -0.74 13.53 -21.02
N GLY A 122 -0.60 14.85 -20.91
CA GLY A 122 0.62 15.55 -21.27
C GLY A 122 1.33 16.12 -20.05
N VAL A 123 2.66 16.11 -20.10
CA VAL A 123 3.53 16.75 -19.12
C VAL A 123 4.45 17.73 -19.83
N ILE A 124 4.49 18.94 -19.30
CA ILE A 124 5.44 19.98 -19.68
C ILE A 124 6.54 19.96 -18.62
N LEU A 125 7.76 19.67 -19.08
CA LEU A 125 8.97 19.73 -18.29
C LEU A 125 9.45 21.18 -18.21
N SER A 126 10.29 21.48 -17.22
CA SER A 126 10.81 22.82 -16.99
C SER A 126 11.67 23.39 -18.12
N ASP A 127 12.22 22.52 -18.97
CA ASP A 127 12.95 22.89 -20.19
C ASP A 127 12.00 23.22 -21.38
N GLY A 128 10.69 23.20 -21.15
CA GLY A 128 9.66 23.39 -22.17
C GLY A 128 9.38 22.13 -23.00
N THR A 129 10.07 21.02 -22.74
CA THR A 129 9.84 19.76 -23.45
C THR A 129 8.47 19.22 -23.08
N ARG A 130 7.63 19.01 -24.10
CA ARG A 130 6.32 18.37 -23.97
C ARG A 130 6.46 16.87 -24.21
N ARG A 131 5.96 16.07 -23.28
CA ARG A 131 5.74 14.63 -23.48
C ARG A 131 4.28 14.31 -23.30
N THR A 132 3.73 13.46 -24.16
CA THR A 132 2.35 13.00 -24.05
C THR A 132 2.28 11.48 -24.02
N PHE A 133 1.26 10.98 -23.34
CA PHE A 133 1.04 9.55 -23.09
C PHE A 133 -0.44 9.27 -23.29
N GLY A 134 -0.77 8.33 -24.16
CA GLY A 134 -2.14 7.90 -24.35
C GLY A 134 -2.69 7.20 -23.11
N TRP A 135 -4.00 7.31 -22.84
CA TRP A 135 -4.60 6.68 -21.66
C TRP A 135 -4.40 5.17 -21.58
N SER A 136 -4.34 4.50 -22.73
CA SER A 136 -4.05 3.06 -22.86
C SER A 136 -2.65 2.65 -22.37
N GLU A 137 -1.73 3.59 -22.24
CA GLU A 137 -0.37 3.30 -21.77
C GLU A 137 -0.32 3.20 -20.24
N PHE A 138 -1.34 3.68 -19.53
CA PHE A 138 -1.39 3.62 -18.07
C PHE A 138 -1.98 2.29 -17.60
N SER A 139 -1.28 1.63 -16.69
CA SER A 139 -1.74 0.37 -16.07
C SER A 139 -2.45 0.58 -14.75
N ARG A 140 -2.21 1.71 -14.08
CA ARG A 140 -2.69 1.92 -12.71
C ARG A 140 -2.79 3.40 -12.37
N ALA A 141 -3.87 3.73 -11.65
CA ALA A 141 -4.06 5.01 -11.00
C ALA A 141 -4.30 4.80 -9.50
N VAL A 142 -3.66 5.58 -8.64
CA VAL A 142 -3.89 5.55 -7.18
C VAL A 142 -4.01 6.97 -6.69
N ALA A 143 -5.12 7.28 -6.02
CA ALA A 143 -5.32 8.56 -5.37
C ALA A 143 -5.29 8.39 -3.84
N THR A 144 -4.64 9.33 -3.16
CA THR A 144 -4.76 9.58 -1.72
C THR A 144 -5.38 10.96 -1.50
N SER A 145 -5.54 11.37 -0.24
CA SER A 145 -6.03 12.71 0.09
C SER A 145 -5.08 13.83 -0.32
N ARG A 146 -3.83 13.52 -0.69
CA ARG A 146 -2.79 14.50 -1.05
C ARG A 146 -2.25 14.33 -2.47
N LEU A 147 -2.20 13.09 -2.98
CA LEU A 147 -1.53 12.79 -4.25
C LEU A 147 -2.38 11.90 -5.16
N ILE A 148 -2.21 12.11 -6.46
CA ILE A 148 -2.69 11.20 -7.51
C ILE A 148 -1.46 10.67 -8.24
N CYS A 149 -1.31 9.35 -8.24
CA CYS A 149 -0.18 8.65 -8.83
C CYS A 149 -0.65 7.82 -10.03
N LEU A 150 0.00 8.00 -11.19
CA LEU A 150 -0.25 7.22 -12.40
C LEU A 150 0.99 6.42 -12.76
N THR A 151 0.82 5.15 -13.11
CA THR A 151 1.92 4.24 -13.50
C THR A 151 1.72 3.75 -14.92
N LEU A 152 2.77 3.83 -15.74
CA LEU A 152 2.77 3.28 -17.10
C LEU A 152 2.81 1.75 -17.08
N ALA A 153 2.20 1.10 -18.06
CA ALA A 153 2.15 -0.35 -18.20
C ALA A 153 3.50 -0.98 -18.59
N LYS A 154 4.27 -0.26 -19.41
CA LYS A 154 5.56 -0.73 -19.96
C LYS A 154 6.79 -0.20 -19.20
N GLY A 155 6.62 0.46 -18.06
CA GLY A 155 7.75 1.10 -17.37
C GLY A 155 7.52 1.40 -15.90
N SER A 156 8.60 1.82 -15.24
CA SER A 156 8.62 2.27 -13.84
C SER A 156 8.32 3.76 -13.69
N LEU A 157 7.92 4.44 -14.77
CA LEU A 157 7.71 5.87 -14.77
C LEU A 157 6.38 6.20 -14.08
N ILE A 158 6.47 7.02 -13.04
CA ILE A 158 5.38 7.39 -12.15
C ILE A 158 5.11 8.87 -12.33
N PHE A 159 3.88 9.22 -12.67
CA PHE A 159 3.40 10.59 -12.61
C PHE A 159 2.79 10.83 -11.25
N MET A 160 3.10 11.98 -10.66
CA MET A 160 2.68 12.38 -9.34
C MET A 160 2.05 13.76 -9.49
N LEU A 161 0.77 13.86 -9.17
CA LEU A 161 0.00 15.09 -9.21
C LEU A 161 -0.48 15.40 -7.80
N ASP A 162 -0.32 16.63 -7.35
CA ASP A 162 -0.89 17.12 -6.11
C ASP A 162 -2.40 17.34 -6.29
N THR A 163 -3.19 16.77 -5.38
CA THR A 163 -4.64 16.98 -5.35
C THR A 163 -5.05 18.45 -5.21
N GLN A 164 -4.19 19.30 -4.64
CA GLN A 164 -4.42 20.74 -4.49
C GLN A 164 -3.86 21.56 -5.66
N GLY A 165 -3.06 20.94 -6.55
CA GLY A 165 -2.35 21.63 -7.64
C GLY A 165 -3.21 21.93 -8.89
N PHE A 166 -4.52 21.65 -8.87
CA PHE A 166 -5.36 21.83 -10.05
C PHE A 166 -5.67 23.31 -10.31
N THR A 167 -5.19 23.81 -11.45
CA THR A 167 -5.48 25.17 -11.95
C THR A 167 -6.68 25.19 -12.88
N LYS A 168 -7.01 24.04 -13.50
CA LYS A 168 -8.24 23.84 -14.27
C LYS A 168 -8.85 22.47 -13.94
N GLY A 169 -10.15 22.46 -13.64
CA GLY A 169 -10.84 21.28 -13.10
C GLY A 169 -10.53 21.08 -11.61
N ASP A 170 -10.93 19.93 -11.06
CA ASP A 170 -10.67 19.55 -9.68
C ASP A 170 -10.18 18.10 -9.57
N ALA A 171 -9.59 17.76 -8.42
CA ALA A 171 -9.06 16.42 -8.18
C ALA A 171 -10.16 15.35 -8.21
N ALA A 172 -11.35 15.65 -7.70
CA ALA A 172 -12.47 14.71 -7.68
C ALA A 172 -12.94 14.36 -9.11
N GLY A 173 -13.14 15.37 -9.95
CA GLY A 173 -13.48 15.17 -11.37
C GLY A 173 -12.37 14.46 -12.12
N PHE A 174 -11.10 14.76 -11.83
CA PHE A 174 -9.98 14.06 -12.46
C PHE A 174 -9.91 12.58 -12.05
N ILE A 175 -10.14 12.25 -10.79
CA ILE A 175 -10.18 10.85 -10.31
C ILE A 175 -11.31 10.08 -11.00
N GLN A 176 -12.50 10.68 -11.13
CA GLN A 176 -13.61 10.05 -11.83
C GLN A 176 -13.30 9.85 -13.32
N PHE A 177 -12.63 10.82 -13.95
CA PHE A 177 -12.15 10.72 -15.32
C PHE A 177 -11.12 9.58 -15.49
N LEU A 178 -10.19 9.42 -14.54
CA LEU A 178 -9.22 8.33 -14.58
C LEU A 178 -9.89 6.95 -14.47
N ALA A 179 -10.95 6.83 -13.66
CA ALA A 179 -11.67 5.57 -13.50
C ALA A 179 -12.30 5.06 -14.80
N THR A 180 -12.59 5.94 -15.76
CA THR A 180 -13.15 5.57 -17.07
C THR A 180 -12.09 5.36 -18.15
N HIS A 181 -10.88 5.91 -17.98
CA HIS A 181 -9.84 5.93 -19.02
C HIS A 181 -8.63 5.03 -18.72
N VAL A 182 -8.36 4.73 -17.45
CA VAL A 182 -7.26 3.84 -17.04
C VAL A 182 -7.84 2.47 -16.73
N SER A 183 -7.50 1.49 -17.58
CA SER A 183 -7.84 0.09 -17.33
C SER A 183 -6.94 -0.44 -16.21
N GLU A 184 -7.44 -0.48 -14.98
CA GLU A 184 -6.76 -1.23 -13.94
C GLU A 184 -6.89 -2.73 -14.26
N PRO A 185 -5.77 -3.48 -14.39
CA PRO A 185 -5.88 -4.93 -14.38
C PRO A 185 -6.59 -5.33 -13.08
N PRO A 186 -7.53 -6.30 -13.11
CA PRO A 186 -8.54 -6.48 -12.07
C PRO A 186 -7.93 -6.66 -10.68
N ARG A 187 -7.83 -5.55 -9.93
CA ARG A 187 -7.34 -5.48 -8.53
C ARG A 187 -8.28 -6.16 -7.53
N ASN A 188 -9.47 -6.52 -7.97
CA ASN A 188 -10.49 -7.18 -7.17
C ASN A 188 -10.11 -8.59 -6.70
N ALA A 189 -9.06 -9.24 -7.21
CA ALA A 189 -8.65 -10.53 -6.69
C ALA A 189 -7.80 -10.41 -5.41
N VAL A 190 -6.84 -9.47 -5.39
CA VAL A 190 -5.84 -9.37 -4.31
C VAL A 190 -6.32 -8.49 -3.16
N ALA A 191 -7.05 -7.39 -3.43
CA ALA A 191 -7.69 -6.61 -2.38
C ALA A 191 -8.76 -7.44 -1.66
N ARG A 192 -9.60 -8.18 -2.41
CA ARG A 192 -10.54 -9.14 -1.80
C ARG A 192 -9.82 -10.29 -1.10
N ALA A 193 -8.68 -10.77 -1.60
CA ALA A 193 -7.90 -11.80 -0.89
C ALA A 193 -7.31 -11.26 0.41
N CYS A 194 -6.78 -10.04 0.44
CA CYS A 194 -6.28 -9.40 1.65
C CYS A 194 -7.42 -9.12 2.64
N ASP A 195 -8.56 -8.59 2.20
CA ASP A 195 -9.74 -8.39 3.05
C ASP A 195 -10.31 -9.73 3.55
N LYS A 196 -10.28 -10.77 2.71
CA LYS A 196 -10.69 -12.13 3.12
C LYS A 196 -9.71 -12.74 4.11
N ILE A 197 -8.41 -12.53 3.93
CA ILE A 197 -7.36 -13.00 4.86
C ILE A 197 -7.44 -12.25 6.20
N CYS A 198 -7.58 -10.92 6.17
CA CYS A 198 -7.77 -10.10 7.37
C CYS A 198 -9.06 -10.46 8.11
N SER A 199 -10.19 -10.59 7.41
CA SER A 199 -11.45 -11.03 8.04
C SER A 199 -11.38 -12.46 8.56
N THR A 200 -10.64 -13.37 7.90
CA THR A 200 -10.37 -14.69 8.47
C THR A 200 -9.45 -14.64 9.69
N LEU A 201 -8.45 -13.77 9.73
CA LEU A 201 -7.59 -13.56 10.91
C LEU A 201 -8.37 -12.96 12.09
N ASP A 202 -9.28 -12.03 11.84
CA ASP A 202 -10.20 -11.46 12.84
C ASP A 202 -11.24 -12.49 13.30
N SER A 203 -11.68 -13.39 12.42
CA SER A 203 -12.51 -14.53 12.81
C SER A 203 -11.74 -15.57 13.65
N TRP A 204 -10.43 -15.71 13.44
CA TRP A 204 -9.59 -16.62 14.22
C TRP A 204 -9.27 -16.08 15.62
N SER A 205 -9.10 -14.76 15.77
CA SER A 205 -8.90 -14.14 17.08
C SER A 205 -10.15 -14.22 17.96
N THR A 206 -11.34 -14.11 17.36
CA THR A 206 -12.63 -14.30 18.04
C THR A 206 -12.91 -15.77 18.38
N VAL A 207 -12.56 -16.71 17.50
CA VAL A 207 -12.63 -18.16 17.80
C VAL A 207 -11.66 -18.57 18.91
N GLN A 208 -10.43 -18.04 18.93
CA GLN A 208 -9.47 -18.27 20.01
C GLN A 208 -9.94 -17.69 21.35
N ALA A 209 -10.54 -16.49 21.34
CA ALA A 209 -11.15 -15.90 22.54
C ALA A 209 -12.29 -16.78 23.08
N ALA A 210 -13.18 -17.25 22.20
CA ALA A 210 -14.29 -18.13 22.57
C ALA A 210 -13.84 -19.52 23.06
N GLN A 211 -12.75 -20.07 22.51
CA GLN A 211 -12.15 -21.30 23.01
C GLN A 211 -11.54 -21.12 24.41
N LYS A 212 -10.85 -20.00 24.64
CA LYS A 212 -10.23 -19.69 25.93
C LYS A 212 -11.28 -19.53 27.04
N GLU A 213 -12.43 -18.94 26.73
CA GLU A 213 -13.57 -18.85 27.65
C GLU A 213 -14.20 -20.22 27.96
N ARG A 214 -14.40 -21.06 26.94
CA ARG A 214 -14.92 -22.43 27.13
C ARG A 214 -13.99 -23.30 27.97
N ASP A 215 -12.67 -23.16 27.80
CA ASP A 215 -11.69 -23.89 28.58
C ASP A 215 -11.58 -23.38 30.03
N ALA A 216 -11.73 -22.07 30.24
CA ALA A 216 -11.84 -21.49 31.57
C ALA A 216 -13.11 -22.00 32.30
N ALA A 217 -14.26 -22.02 31.62
CA ALA A 217 -15.51 -22.54 32.17
C ALA A 217 -15.42 -24.04 32.52
N LYS A 218 -14.79 -24.86 31.65
CA LYS A 218 -14.55 -26.29 31.94
C LYS A 218 -13.63 -26.49 33.14
N LYS A 219 -12.60 -25.65 33.31
CA LYS A 219 -11.70 -25.70 34.48
C LYS A 219 -12.45 -25.33 35.77
N GLN A 220 -13.26 -24.28 35.75
CA GLN A 220 -14.08 -23.87 36.89
C GLN A 220 -15.10 -24.97 37.28
N ALA A 221 -15.78 -25.57 36.31
CA ALA A 221 -16.72 -26.67 36.58
C ALA A 221 -16.03 -27.91 37.19
N ARG A 222 -14.80 -28.23 36.75
CA ARG A 222 -13.99 -29.31 37.34
C ARG A 222 -13.54 -28.99 38.76
N GLN A 223 -13.20 -27.73 39.06
CA GLN A 223 -12.84 -27.29 40.40
C GLN A 223 -14.04 -27.33 41.35
N ALA A 224 -15.21 -26.86 40.92
CA ALA A 224 -16.46 -26.93 41.68
C ALA A 224 -16.86 -28.38 42.01
N ARG A 225 -16.76 -29.30 41.04
CA ARG A 225 -17.00 -30.74 41.28
C ARG A 225 -16.01 -31.36 42.26
N LYS A 226 -14.74 -30.92 42.25
CA LYS A 226 -13.74 -31.36 43.24
C LYS A 226 -14.00 -30.80 44.63
N ALA A 227 -14.47 -29.56 44.74
CA ALA A 227 -14.85 -28.93 46.01
C ALA A 227 -16.06 -29.64 46.64
N GLN A 228 -17.12 -29.89 45.85
CA GLN A 228 -18.30 -30.63 46.32
C GLN A 228 -17.97 -32.06 46.77
N ARG A 229 -17.05 -32.76 46.08
CA ARG A 229 -16.56 -34.07 46.54
C ARG A 229 -15.80 -34.01 47.87
N ARG A 230 -15.08 -32.93 48.13
CA ARG A 230 -14.35 -32.72 49.40
C ARG A 230 -15.28 -32.34 50.56
N GLU A 231 -16.35 -31.61 50.29
CA GLU A 231 -17.37 -31.27 51.30
C GLU A 231 -18.28 -32.46 51.63
N GLY A 232 -18.69 -33.26 50.64
CA GLY A 232 -19.42 -34.51 50.88
C GLY A 232 -18.60 -35.50 51.72
N SER A 233 -17.32 -35.68 51.40
CA SER A 233 -16.43 -36.56 52.17
C SER A 233 -16.15 -36.06 53.60
N LYS A 234 -16.39 -34.79 53.92
CA LYS A 234 -16.29 -34.23 55.28
C LYS A 234 -17.56 -34.44 56.11
N LYS A 235 -18.72 -34.56 55.46
CA LYS A 235 -20.00 -34.84 56.14
C LYS A 235 -20.16 -36.31 56.53
N ASP A 236 -19.55 -37.22 55.78
CA ASP A 236 -19.58 -38.67 56.07
C ASP A 236 -18.54 -39.10 57.12
N ALA A 237 -17.71 -38.17 57.61
CA ALA A 237 -16.63 -38.41 58.57
C ALA A 237 -16.83 -37.68 59.93
N SER A 238 -18.03 -37.15 60.17
CA SER A 238 -18.46 -36.55 61.44
C SER A 238 -19.69 -37.26 61.97
#